data_AF-A0A6G9Z0P1-F1
#
_entry.id   AF-A0A6G9Z0P1-F1
#
_cell.length_a   1.000
_cell.length_b   1.000
_cell.length_c   1.000
_cell.angle_alpha   90.00
_cell.angle_beta   90.00
_cell.angle_gamma   90.00
#
_symmetry.space_group_name_H-M   'P 1'
#
loop_
_entity.id
_entity.type
_entity.pdbx_description
1 polymer ?
#
loop_
_entity_poly.entity_id
_entity_poly.type
_entity_poly.pdbx_seq_one_letter_code
_entity_poly.pdbx_strand_id
1 'polypeptide(L)'
;MPYPTPTWVAPLWWAPPPKRPAISRPTLVAAWIERAAEPKPPRKEFGDEMMGWSGVLGSTKPWVALAYTKLAAFLARVNIIVDEPEGWLAVSHLYADHVDALARFSAQYAAVAHKQRPRGLPNKLGDKVKCYALTVPPAVRAAMVSAPGPGDTGGVVDTERSARTFTSDPERHYETYHRVAMTHYVSTLRSKSTVFQDDPEITRSFAEQITALADFDDQSPSPWSADERRVNDRLSAQVDADAELRTGPHLSAAYLRAYGTMLRWASRGRPLHNATILYTQLRSARLDEQKAERARAAHETLVSADELTSFVGGSRPAREFLRVEDSDILSRAATILAHYPAFLPGTRVDCWEKTVALALLGGAPRAQTTGELRTAVEHAWQERTAADRAMSATPKAAAKLVEALLFLAVSQSTQIGDLGENRDGATDRIARRQVDTDAILHSHGLAIDDLEDRS
;
A
#
# COMPACT_ATOMS: atom_id res chain seq x y z
N MET A 1 9.32 -30.91 -7.28
CA MET A 1 10.66 -30.45 -7.64
C MET A 1 11.05 -29.28 -6.76
N PRO A 2 12.31 -29.19 -6.31
CA PRO A 2 12.78 -28.04 -5.54
C PRO A 2 12.76 -26.77 -6.42
N TYR A 3 12.53 -25.62 -5.79
CA TYR A 3 12.63 -24.33 -6.48
C TYR A 3 14.09 -24.03 -6.86
N PRO A 4 14.34 -23.22 -7.90
CA PRO A 4 15.70 -22.85 -8.30
C PRO A 4 16.45 -22.16 -7.15
N THR A 5 17.64 -22.67 -6.83
CA THR A 5 18.54 -22.01 -5.86
C THR A 5 19.38 -20.95 -6.58
N PRO A 6 19.45 -19.71 -6.08
CA PRO A 6 20.24 -18.66 -6.71
C PRO A 6 21.73 -18.91 -6.55
N THR A 7 22.46 -19.01 -7.66
CA THR A 7 23.92 -19.21 -7.70
C THR A 7 24.71 -17.90 -7.82
N TRP A 8 24.01 -16.77 -7.94
CA TRP A 8 24.57 -15.45 -8.22
C TRP A 8 24.77 -14.58 -6.96
N VAL A 9 24.44 -15.09 -5.78
CA VAL A 9 24.66 -14.36 -4.51
C VAL A 9 26.16 -14.22 -4.28
N ALA A 10 26.65 -12.98 -4.39
CA ALA A 10 28.05 -12.62 -4.21
C ALA A 10 28.15 -11.27 -3.47
N PRO A 11 29.30 -10.91 -2.87
CA PRO A 11 29.47 -9.62 -2.21
C PRO A 11 28.99 -8.46 -3.10
N LEU A 12 28.18 -7.56 -2.52
CA LEU A 12 27.65 -6.36 -3.18
C LEU A 12 26.78 -6.60 -4.42
N TRP A 13 26.22 -7.80 -4.64
CA TRP A 13 25.37 -8.08 -5.82
C TRP A 13 24.15 -7.14 -5.93
N TRP A 14 23.68 -6.61 -4.79
CA TRP A 14 22.56 -5.66 -4.69
C TRP A 14 22.94 -4.21 -4.98
N ALA A 15 24.24 -3.87 -5.03
CA ALA A 15 24.74 -2.52 -5.23
C ALA A 15 25.39 -2.40 -6.63
N PRO A 16 24.62 -2.11 -7.69
CA PRO A 16 25.19 -1.97 -9.03
C PRO A 16 26.16 -0.77 -9.09
N PRO A 17 27.28 -0.88 -9.84
CA PRO A 17 28.24 0.20 -9.99
C PRO A 17 27.57 1.47 -10.55
N PRO A 18 27.98 2.68 -10.13
CA PRO A 18 29.07 3.00 -9.20
C PRO A 18 28.60 3.17 -7.72
N LYS A 19 27.44 2.60 -7.32
CA LYS A 19 26.67 3.09 -6.17
C LYS A 19 26.94 2.40 -4.83
N ARG A 20 26.62 3.19 -3.79
CA ARG A 20 26.87 3.01 -2.35
C ARG A 20 26.28 1.68 -1.81
N PRO A 21 26.92 1.03 -0.82
CA PRO A 21 26.46 -0.24 -0.28
C PRO A 21 25.20 -0.11 0.59
N ALA A 22 24.88 1.12 1.01
CA ALA A 22 23.71 1.45 1.80
C ALA A 22 22.40 1.09 1.07
N ILE A 23 21.69 0.11 1.61
CA ILE A 23 20.42 -0.39 1.06
C ILE A 23 19.42 -0.64 2.19
N SER A 24 18.14 -0.78 1.84
CA SER A 24 17.08 -1.23 2.74
C SER A 24 16.56 -2.61 2.36
N ARG A 25 15.89 -3.28 3.29
CA ARG A 25 15.25 -4.59 3.03
C ARG A 25 14.27 -4.57 1.84
N PRO A 26 13.36 -3.59 1.69
CA PRO A 26 12.52 -3.48 0.49
C PRO A 26 13.33 -3.37 -0.82
N THR A 27 14.42 -2.60 -0.80
CA THR A 27 15.28 -2.43 -1.99
C THR A 27 16.01 -3.72 -2.33
N LEU A 28 16.48 -4.48 -1.33
CA LEU A 28 17.07 -5.81 -1.53
C LEU A 28 16.05 -6.78 -2.14
N VAL A 29 14.81 -6.80 -1.64
CA VAL A 29 13.72 -7.63 -2.18
C VAL A 29 13.42 -7.25 -3.63
N ALA A 30 13.32 -5.97 -3.95
CA ALA A 30 13.12 -5.52 -5.33
C ALA A 30 14.25 -6.02 -6.24
N ALA A 31 15.52 -5.84 -5.83
CA ALA A 31 16.69 -6.31 -6.58
C ALA A 31 16.73 -7.84 -6.73
N TRP A 32 16.23 -8.57 -5.72
CA TRP A 32 16.11 -10.03 -5.74
C TRP A 32 15.10 -10.51 -6.76
N ILE A 33 13.89 -9.94 -6.77
CA ILE A 33 12.81 -10.34 -7.67
C ILE A 33 13.23 -10.21 -9.14
N GLU A 34 13.96 -9.14 -9.48
CA GLU A 34 14.48 -8.96 -10.84
C GLU A 34 15.42 -10.12 -11.26
N ARG A 35 16.30 -10.56 -10.35
CA ARG A 35 17.34 -11.59 -10.62
C ARG A 35 16.90 -13.03 -10.38
N ALA A 36 15.82 -13.24 -9.63
CA ALA A 36 15.32 -14.56 -9.33
C ALA A 36 15.09 -15.36 -10.63
N ALA A 37 15.27 -16.68 -10.61
CA ALA A 37 14.99 -17.51 -11.79
C ALA A 37 13.47 -17.75 -11.93
N GLU A 38 13.01 -18.08 -13.13
CA GLU A 38 11.65 -18.61 -13.35
C GLU A 38 11.51 -20.02 -12.76
N PRO A 39 10.31 -20.47 -12.33
CA PRO A 39 9.01 -19.79 -12.44
C PRO A 39 8.73 -18.84 -11.26
N LYS A 40 8.51 -17.55 -11.52
CA LYS A 40 8.21 -16.55 -10.50
C LYS A 40 6.71 -16.44 -10.24
N PRO A 41 6.27 -16.33 -8.97
CA PRO A 41 4.95 -15.81 -8.67
C PRO A 41 4.83 -14.35 -9.16
N PRO A 42 3.60 -13.82 -9.28
CA PRO A 42 3.40 -12.42 -9.62
C PRO A 42 4.20 -11.49 -8.69
N ARG A 43 4.78 -10.43 -9.27
CA ARG A 43 5.79 -9.57 -8.62
C ARG A 43 5.38 -9.06 -7.25
N LYS A 44 4.13 -8.63 -7.10
CA LYS A 44 3.61 -8.05 -5.85
C LYS A 44 3.56 -9.10 -4.75
N GLU A 45 2.94 -10.24 -5.03
CA GLU A 45 2.76 -11.36 -4.12
C GLU A 45 4.10 -11.97 -3.74
N PHE A 46 5.01 -12.10 -4.71
CA PHE A 46 6.36 -12.59 -4.42
C PHE A 46 7.11 -11.62 -3.50
N GLY A 47 7.06 -10.31 -3.75
CA GLY A 47 7.69 -9.31 -2.88
C GLY A 47 7.10 -9.26 -1.47
N ASP A 48 5.77 -9.29 -1.36
CA ASP A 48 5.08 -9.30 -0.07
C ASP A 48 5.44 -10.56 0.74
N GLU A 49 5.49 -11.72 0.10
CA GLU A 49 5.88 -12.98 0.75
C GLU A 49 7.36 -13.03 1.10
N MET A 50 8.26 -12.51 0.26
CA MET A 50 9.69 -12.38 0.59
C MET A 50 9.89 -11.53 1.85
N MET A 51 9.21 -10.38 1.93
CA MET A 51 9.23 -9.49 3.10
C MET A 51 8.62 -10.14 4.35
N GLY A 52 7.54 -10.91 4.17
CA GLY A 52 6.87 -11.64 5.23
C GLY A 52 7.76 -12.75 5.81
N TRP A 53 8.36 -13.58 4.95
CA TRP A 53 9.23 -14.67 5.36
C TRP A 53 10.53 -14.19 5.99
N SER A 54 11.20 -13.19 5.41
CA SER A 54 12.41 -12.63 6.00
C SER A 54 12.13 -12.04 7.38
N GLY A 55 10.96 -11.40 7.57
CA GLY A 55 10.51 -10.87 8.84
C GLY A 55 10.23 -11.96 9.89
N VAL A 56 9.55 -13.04 9.49
CA VAL A 56 9.29 -14.20 10.36
C VAL A 56 10.59 -14.84 10.81
N LEU A 57 11.49 -15.15 9.87
CA LEU A 57 12.78 -15.79 10.14
C LEU A 57 13.65 -14.90 11.04
N GLY A 58 13.81 -13.62 10.67
CA GLY A 58 14.64 -12.68 11.43
C GLY A 58 14.09 -12.32 12.81
N SER A 59 12.77 -12.38 13.03
CA SER A 59 12.17 -11.97 14.30
C SER A 59 11.84 -13.11 15.27
N THR A 60 11.43 -14.28 14.76
CA THR A 60 10.82 -15.32 15.59
C THR A 60 11.66 -16.57 15.75
N LYS A 61 12.71 -16.74 14.93
CA LYS A 61 13.47 -17.98 14.84
C LYS A 61 14.91 -17.79 15.34
N PRO A 62 15.25 -18.26 16.56
CA PRO A 62 16.58 -18.05 17.15
C PRO A 62 17.73 -18.65 16.33
N TRP A 63 17.47 -19.76 15.62
CA TRP A 63 18.48 -20.44 14.81
C TRP A 63 19.00 -19.57 13.66
N VAL A 64 18.21 -18.61 13.16
CA VAL A 64 18.63 -17.71 12.07
C VAL A 64 19.78 -16.82 12.53
N ALA A 65 19.72 -16.30 13.76
CA ALA A 65 20.81 -15.49 14.30
C ALA A 65 22.08 -16.31 14.57
N LEU A 66 21.95 -17.61 14.81
CA LEU A 66 23.07 -18.54 14.98
C LEU A 66 23.71 -18.91 13.63
N ALA A 67 22.90 -19.17 12.60
CA ALA A 67 23.37 -19.58 11.28
C ALA A 67 23.90 -18.42 10.41
N TYR A 68 23.27 -17.24 10.48
CA TYR A 68 23.56 -16.11 9.57
C TYR A 68 24.07 -14.84 10.27
N THR A 69 24.26 -14.85 11.59
CA THR A 69 24.55 -13.69 12.48
C THR A 69 23.32 -12.95 13.02
N LYS A 70 23.49 -12.34 14.20
CA LYS A 70 22.49 -11.48 14.85
C LYS A 70 22.14 -10.25 13.99
N LEU A 71 23.13 -9.69 13.29
CA LEU A 71 22.95 -8.51 12.46
C LEU A 71 22.10 -8.84 11.22
N ALA A 72 22.36 -9.97 10.55
CA ALA A 72 21.53 -10.43 9.44
C ALA A 72 20.08 -10.70 9.87
N ALA A 73 19.88 -11.37 11.02
CA ALA A 73 18.54 -11.59 11.57
C ALA A 73 17.83 -10.26 11.87
N PHE A 74 18.56 -9.25 12.36
CA PHE A 74 18.03 -7.91 12.57
C PHE A 74 17.66 -7.23 11.25
N LEU A 75 18.56 -7.18 10.27
CA LEU A 75 18.34 -6.55 8.96
C LEU A 75 17.20 -7.22 8.18
N ALA A 76 17.04 -8.54 8.30
CA ALA A 76 15.97 -9.29 7.66
C ALA A 76 14.55 -8.90 8.13
N ARG A 77 14.40 -8.24 9.30
CA ARG A 77 13.11 -7.83 9.86
C ARG A 77 12.85 -6.32 9.86
N VAL A 78 13.84 -5.47 9.57
CA VAL A 78 13.71 -4.00 9.61
C VAL A 78 13.77 -3.38 8.21
N ASN A 79 13.15 -2.21 8.04
CA ASN A 79 13.12 -1.49 6.76
C ASN A 79 14.05 -0.26 6.75
N ILE A 80 15.09 -0.25 7.58
CA ILE A 80 16.03 0.86 7.66
C ILE A 80 17.08 0.78 6.54
N ILE A 81 17.57 1.93 6.11
CA ILE A 81 18.70 2.03 5.18
C ILE A 81 19.98 1.93 6.00
N VAL A 82 20.82 0.94 5.69
CA VAL A 82 22.08 0.71 6.43
C VAL A 82 23.19 0.39 5.44
N ASP A 83 24.35 1.02 5.64
CA ASP A 83 25.60 0.70 4.96
C ASP A 83 26.31 -0.45 5.70
N GLU A 84 25.85 -1.67 5.45
CA GLU A 84 26.35 -2.88 6.14
C GLU A 84 26.51 -4.04 5.13
N PRO A 85 27.61 -4.04 4.35
CA PRO A 85 27.79 -5.00 3.27
C PRO A 85 27.76 -6.46 3.72
N GLU A 86 28.42 -6.78 4.83
CA GLU A 86 28.51 -8.15 5.34
C GLU A 86 27.15 -8.64 5.86
N GLY A 87 26.45 -7.78 6.59
CA GLY A 87 25.08 -8.06 7.04
C GLY A 87 24.11 -8.30 5.88
N TRP A 88 24.16 -7.48 4.82
CA TRP A 88 23.32 -7.68 3.64
C TRP A 88 23.71 -8.90 2.81
N LEU A 89 24.99 -9.29 2.79
CA LEU A 89 25.42 -10.55 2.19
C LEU A 89 24.86 -11.74 2.96
N ALA A 90 24.92 -11.72 4.29
CA ALA A 90 24.36 -12.77 5.13
C ALA A 90 22.83 -12.85 5.02
N VAL A 91 22.12 -11.72 4.90
CA VAL A 91 20.69 -11.70 4.56
C VAL A 91 20.44 -12.32 3.18
N SER A 92 21.31 -12.06 2.20
CA SER A 92 21.19 -12.64 0.86
C SER A 92 21.38 -14.15 0.87
N HIS A 93 22.28 -14.69 1.70
CA HIS A 93 22.40 -16.14 1.91
C HIS A 93 21.16 -16.72 2.60
N LEU A 94 20.62 -16.06 3.63
CA LEU A 94 19.33 -16.44 4.23
C LEU A 94 18.21 -16.48 3.18
N TYR A 95 18.23 -15.54 2.24
CA TYR A 95 17.25 -15.50 1.16
C TYR A 95 17.40 -16.67 0.19
N ALA A 96 18.65 -16.97 -0.19
CA ALA A 96 18.99 -18.07 -1.09
C ALA A 96 18.61 -19.43 -0.51
N ASP A 97 18.91 -19.63 0.78
CA ASP A 97 18.72 -20.91 1.44
C ASP A 97 17.25 -21.18 1.79
N HIS A 98 16.49 -20.13 2.13
CA HIS A 98 15.17 -20.29 2.74
C HIS A 98 14.10 -19.35 2.20
N VAL A 99 14.32 -18.02 2.22
CA VAL A 99 13.23 -17.05 1.98
C VAL A 99 12.66 -17.19 0.57
N ASP A 100 13.49 -17.35 -0.46
CA ASP A 100 13.03 -17.45 -1.84
C ASP A 100 12.08 -18.64 -2.03
N ALA A 101 12.53 -19.85 -1.68
CA ALA A 101 11.74 -21.06 -1.81
C ALA A 101 10.43 -21.01 -0.99
N LEU A 102 10.49 -20.50 0.25
CA LEU A 102 9.31 -20.34 1.10
C LEU A 102 8.32 -19.31 0.52
N ALA A 103 8.82 -18.19 -0.02
CA ALA A 103 8.01 -17.15 -0.62
C ALA A 103 7.36 -17.59 -1.93
N ARG A 104 8.07 -18.35 -2.78
CA ARG A 104 7.47 -18.97 -3.96
C ARG A 104 6.34 -19.92 -3.59
N PHE A 105 6.59 -20.76 -2.58
CA PHE A 105 5.61 -21.73 -2.11
C PHE A 105 4.33 -21.06 -1.61
N SER A 106 4.41 -20.04 -0.75
CA SER A 106 3.21 -19.37 -0.25
C SER A 106 2.55 -18.47 -1.30
N ALA A 107 3.32 -17.74 -2.11
CA ALA A 107 2.80 -16.80 -3.10
C ALA A 107 2.02 -17.48 -4.24
N GLN A 108 2.36 -18.72 -4.61
CA GLN A 108 1.67 -19.43 -5.69
C GLN A 108 0.16 -19.61 -5.42
N TYR A 109 -0.25 -19.66 -4.14
CA TYR A 109 -1.65 -19.83 -3.76
C TYR A 109 -2.51 -18.60 -4.04
N ALA A 110 -1.93 -17.43 -4.29
CA ALA A 110 -2.68 -16.27 -4.79
C ALA A 110 -3.28 -16.55 -6.18
N ALA A 111 -2.51 -17.19 -7.08
CA ALA A 111 -3.00 -17.56 -8.41
C ALA A 111 -4.05 -18.67 -8.34
N VAL A 112 -3.90 -19.60 -7.39
CA VAL A 112 -4.91 -20.64 -7.12
C VAL A 112 -6.24 -20.00 -6.68
N ALA A 113 -6.20 -19.12 -5.68
CA ALA A 113 -7.39 -18.41 -5.20
C ALA A 113 -7.99 -17.49 -6.27
N HIS A 114 -7.15 -16.85 -7.09
CA HIS A 114 -7.61 -16.04 -8.22
C HIS A 114 -8.51 -16.84 -9.17
N LYS A 115 -8.17 -18.10 -9.48
CA LYS A 115 -8.97 -18.93 -10.38
C LYS A 115 -10.38 -19.23 -9.85
N GLN A 116 -10.58 -19.09 -8.54
CA GLN A 116 -11.82 -19.41 -7.83
C GLN A 116 -12.66 -18.16 -7.51
N ARG A 117 -12.46 -17.04 -8.21
CA ARG A 117 -13.23 -15.81 -7.96
C ARG A 117 -14.68 -15.96 -8.42
N PRO A 118 -15.66 -15.40 -7.66
CA PRO A 118 -17.02 -15.26 -8.13
C PRO A 118 -17.09 -14.56 -9.49
N ARG A 119 -17.89 -15.11 -10.42
CA ARG A 119 -18.02 -14.63 -11.81
C ARG A 119 -19.28 -13.80 -11.97
N GLY A 120 -19.34 -12.98 -13.03
CA GLY A 120 -20.51 -12.15 -13.33
C GLY A 120 -20.66 -10.92 -12.43
N LEU A 121 -19.60 -10.52 -11.72
CA LEU A 121 -19.61 -9.30 -10.91
C LEU A 121 -19.37 -8.05 -11.78
N PRO A 122 -19.97 -6.89 -11.44
CA PRO A 122 -19.66 -5.62 -12.08
C PRO A 122 -18.16 -5.30 -11.99
N ASN A 123 -17.56 -4.72 -13.04
CA ASN A 123 -16.11 -4.51 -13.14
C ASN A 123 -15.47 -3.84 -11.91
N LYS A 124 -16.08 -2.76 -11.41
CA LYS A 124 -15.61 -2.04 -10.20
C LYS A 124 -15.57 -2.93 -8.95
N LEU A 125 -16.45 -3.92 -8.88
CA LEU A 125 -16.50 -4.89 -7.79
C LEU A 125 -15.57 -6.07 -8.03
N GLY A 126 -15.50 -6.53 -9.29
CA GLY A 126 -14.55 -7.54 -9.72
C GLY A 126 -13.13 -7.22 -9.24
N ASP A 127 -12.68 -5.97 -9.44
CA ASP A 127 -11.37 -5.48 -8.98
C ASP A 127 -11.17 -5.55 -7.46
N LYS A 128 -12.20 -5.21 -6.67
CA LYS A 128 -12.15 -5.36 -5.20
C LYS A 128 -12.06 -6.83 -4.78
N VAL A 129 -12.78 -7.71 -5.47
CA VAL A 129 -12.76 -9.16 -5.22
C VAL A 129 -11.43 -9.77 -5.65
N LYS A 130 -10.72 -9.19 -6.63
CA LYS A 130 -9.36 -9.61 -6.99
C LYS A 130 -8.42 -9.55 -5.80
N CYS A 131 -8.56 -8.53 -4.96
CA CYS A 131 -7.74 -8.33 -3.77
C CYS A 131 -7.98 -9.38 -2.68
N TYR A 132 -9.10 -10.11 -2.68
CA TYR A 132 -9.33 -11.17 -1.68
C TYR A 132 -8.40 -12.37 -1.89
N ALA A 133 -7.94 -12.62 -3.12
CA ALA A 133 -6.93 -13.63 -3.37
C ALA A 133 -5.58 -13.29 -2.72
N LEU A 134 -5.31 -12.01 -2.45
CA LEU A 134 -4.06 -11.55 -1.83
C LEU A 134 -3.98 -11.83 -0.33
N THR A 135 -5.10 -12.18 0.32
CA THR A 135 -5.09 -12.54 1.75
C THR A 135 -4.64 -13.99 1.98
N VAL A 136 -4.61 -14.80 0.91
CA VAL A 136 -4.32 -16.24 0.98
C VAL A 136 -2.84 -16.54 1.27
N PRO A 137 -1.85 -15.96 0.58
CA PRO A 137 -0.44 -16.26 0.87
C PRO A 137 -0.03 -15.98 2.33
N PRO A 138 -0.45 -14.86 2.96
CA PRO A 138 -0.20 -14.64 4.38
C PRO A 138 -0.80 -15.71 5.31
N ALA A 139 -1.99 -16.24 4.98
CA ALA A 139 -2.64 -17.29 5.76
C ALA A 139 -1.90 -18.63 5.65
N VAL A 140 -1.44 -18.98 4.43
CA VAL A 140 -0.59 -20.16 4.20
C VAL A 140 0.71 -20.04 4.98
N ARG A 141 1.40 -18.89 4.90
CA ARG A 141 2.60 -18.62 5.70
C ARG A 141 2.32 -18.77 7.19
N ALA A 142 1.21 -18.23 7.71
CA ALA A 142 0.85 -18.37 9.11
C ALA A 142 0.69 -19.85 9.51
N ALA A 143 0.00 -20.65 8.70
CA ALA A 143 -0.15 -22.08 8.94
C ALA A 143 1.20 -22.83 8.92
N MET A 144 2.12 -22.49 8.03
CA MET A 144 3.46 -23.07 7.97
C MET A 144 4.30 -22.75 9.21
N VAL A 145 4.09 -21.58 9.80
CA VAL A 145 4.85 -21.08 10.97
C VAL A 145 4.27 -21.56 12.30
N SER A 146 2.98 -21.92 12.32
CA SER A 146 2.28 -22.45 13.50
C SER A 146 2.96 -23.69 14.08
N ALA A 147 2.63 -24.04 15.33
CA ALA A 147 3.09 -25.29 15.93
C ALA A 147 2.67 -26.48 15.05
N PRO A 148 3.45 -27.58 15.04
CA PRO A 148 3.12 -28.79 14.30
C PRO A 148 1.68 -29.24 14.60
N GLY A 149 0.87 -29.27 13.55
CA GLY A 149 -0.53 -29.68 13.59
C GLY A 149 -0.75 -31.03 12.92
N PRO A 150 -1.97 -31.57 12.98
CA PRO A 150 -2.34 -32.74 12.19
C PRO A 150 -2.14 -32.50 10.69
N GLY A 151 -1.75 -33.55 9.95
CA GLY A 151 -1.64 -33.53 8.49
C GLY A 151 -0.40 -32.83 7.92
N ASP A 152 0.75 -32.88 8.60
CA ASP A 152 2.03 -32.26 8.18
C ASP A 152 1.94 -30.73 7.99
N THR A 153 1.07 -30.08 8.78
CA THR A 153 0.97 -28.61 8.86
C THR A 153 1.83 -28.05 9.99
N GLY A 154 2.33 -26.82 9.82
CA GLY A 154 3.11 -26.15 10.86
C GLY A 154 4.53 -26.69 11.03
N GLY A 155 5.32 -26.02 11.88
CA GLY A 155 6.68 -26.39 12.23
C GLY A 155 7.72 -26.25 11.13
N VAL A 156 7.34 -25.70 9.96
CA VAL A 156 8.18 -25.66 8.75
C VAL A 156 9.51 -24.94 9.01
N VAL A 157 9.46 -23.87 9.81
CA VAL A 157 10.63 -23.01 10.08
C VAL A 157 11.06 -23.00 11.55
N ASP A 158 10.61 -23.96 12.35
CA ASP A 158 10.95 -24.02 13.78
C ASP A 158 12.43 -24.32 14.02
N THR A 159 13.03 -25.11 13.13
CA THR A 159 14.46 -25.38 13.12
C THR A 159 15.02 -25.19 11.72
N GLU A 160 16.32 -24.95 11.63
CA GLU A 160 17.04 -24.91 10.34
C GLU A 160 16.84 -26.22 9.56
N ARG A 161 16.88 -27.37 10.25
CA ARG A 161 16.66 -28.68 9.64
C ARG A 161 15.27 -28.78 9.01
N SER A 162 14.23 -28.37 9.74
CA SER A 162 12.84 -28.36 9.24
C SER A 162 12.72 -27.49 7.98
N ALA A 163 13.32 -26.30 8.01
CA ALA A 163 13.29 -25.38 6.87
C ALA A 163 13.99 -25.99 5.65
N ARG A 164 15.19 -26.56 5.83
CA ARG A 164 15.94 -27.25 4.77
C ARG A 164 15.16 -28.44 4.19
N THR A 165 14.58 -29.28 5.05
CA THR A 165 13.75 -30.41 4.63
C THR A 165 12.58 -29.94 3.77
N PHE A 166 11.86 -28.90 4.21
CA PHE A 166 10.76 -28.35 3.45
C PHE A 166 11.21 -27.81 2.08
N THR A 167 12.28 -27.02 2.03
CA THR A 167 12.78 -26.43 0.78
C THR A 167 13.31 -27.47 -0.22
N SER A 168 13.71 -28.65 0.26
CA SER A 168 14.19 -29.74 -0.61
C SER A 168 13.06 -30.43 -1.39
N ASP A 169 11.84 -30.45 -0.85
CA ASP A 169 10.68 -31.06 -1.50
C ASP A 169 9.37 -30.33 -1.11
N PRO A 170 9.17 -29.10 -1.60
CA PRO A 170 8.00 -28.30 -1.24
C PRO A 170 6.69 -28.88 -1.81
N GLU A 171 6.75 -29.58 -2.95
CA GLU A 171 5.57 -30.15 -3.62
C GLU A 171 4.87 -31.22 -2.79
N ARG A 172 5.62 -31.96 -1.97
CA ARG A 172 5.03 -32.94 -1.03
C ARG A 172 3.97 -32.33 -0.11
N HIS A 173 4.08 -31.03 0.16
CA HIS A 173 3.18 -30.29 1.03
C HIS A 173 2.07 -29.53 0.27
N TYR A 174 2.04 -29.62 -1.07
CA TYR A 174 1.16 -28.81 -1.90
C TYR A 174 -0.33 -29.02 -1.57
N GLU A 175 -0.79 -30.28 -1.52
CA GLU A 175 -2.20 -30.61 -1.24
C GLU A 175 -2.64 -30.16 0.16
N THR A 176 -1.77 -30.35 1.16
CA THR A 176 -2.01 -29.91 2.53
C THR A 176 -2.24 -28.39 2.60
N TYR A 177 -1.33 -27.61 2.04
CA TYR A 177 -1.45 -26.14 2.08
C TYR A 177 -2.44 -25.59 1.05
N HIS A 178 -2.77 -26.35 0.00
CA HIS A 178 -3.87 -26.04 -0.91
C HIS A 178 -5.20 -26.03 -0.17
N ARG A 179 -5.45 -27.03 0.68
CA ARG A 179 -6.64 -27.06 1.54
C ARG A 179 -6.68 -25.84 2.46
N VAL A 180 -5.58 -25.53 3.15
CA VAL A 180 -5.48 -24.33 4.01
C VAL A 180 -5.81 -23.05 3.23
N ALA A 181 -5.23 -22.90 2.04
CA ALA A 181 -5.45 -21.76 1.16
C ALA A 181 -6.92 -21.62 0.77
N MET A 182 -7.56 -22.71 0.33
CA MET A 182 -8.95 -22.69 -0.11
C MET A 182 -9.93 -22.50 1.04
N THR A 183 -9.71 -23.15 2.19
CA THR A 183 -10.54 -22.93 3.39
C THR A 183 -10.49 -21.46 3.84
N HIS A 184 -9.30 -20.84 3.85
CA HIS A 184 -9.17 -19.42 4.17
C HIS A 184 -9.87 -18.52 3.12
N TYR A 185 -9.75 -18.89 1.84
CA TYR A 185 -10.40 -18.13 0.77
C TYR A 185 -11.93 -18.20 0.85
N VAL A 186 -12.50 -19.39 1.09
CA VAL A 186 -13.95 -19.57 1.32
C VAL A 186 -14.43 -18.75 2.52
N SER A 187 -13.69 -18.78 3.63
CA SER A 187 -13.98 -17.96 4.81
C SER A 187 -13.98 -16.46 4.48
N THR A 188 -13.01 -16.01 3.68
CA THR A 188 -12.93 -14.63 3.19
C THR A 188 -14.14 -14.28 2.31
N LEU A 189 -14.53 -15.15 1.38
CA LEU A 189 -15.71 -14.93 0.53
C LEU A 189 -16.99 -14.81 1.37
N ARG A 190 -17.19 -15.69 2.37
CA ARG A 190 -18.33 -15.62 3.31
C ARG A 190 -18.34 -14.32 4.11
N SER A 191 -17.19 -13.93 4.64
CA SER A 191 -17.08 -12.68 5.40
C SER A 191 -17.36 -11.45 4.54
N LYS A 192 -17.12 -11.53 3.22
CA LYS A 192 -17.32 -10.40 2.31
C LYS A 192 -18.69 -10.42 1.64
N SER A 193 -19.35 -11.57 1.52
CA SER A 193 -20.73 -11.64 1.00
C SER A 193 -21.71 -10.87 1.89
N THR A 194 -21.44 -10.77 3.20
CA THR A 194 -22.27 -9.98 4.13
C THR A 194 -22.30 -8.48 3.80
N VAL A 195 -21.26 -7.98 3.11
CA VAL A 195 -21.19 -6.57 2.67
C VAL A 195 -22.14 -6.29 1.49
N PHE A 196 -22.58 -7.33 0.78
CA PHE A 196 -23.38 -7.21 -0.44
C PHE A 196 -24.80 -7.78 -0.28
N GLN A 197 -25.29 -7.94 0.96
CA GLN A 197 -26.60 -8.55 1.25
C GLN A 197 -27.76 -7.83 0.56
N ASP A 198 -27.62 -6.53 0.31
CA ASP A 198 -28.64 -5.72 -0.36
C ASP A 198 -28.63 -5.86 -1.89
N ASP A 199 -27.64 -6.58 -2.46
CA ASP A 199 -27.55 -6.87 -3.89
C ASP A 199 -27.72 -8.39 -4.15
N PRO A 200 -28.92 -8.80 -4.63
CA PRO A 200 -29.23 -10.21 -4.86
C PRO A 200 -28.35 -10.88 -5.93
N GLU A 201 -27.87 -10.14 -6.92
CA GLU A 201 -27.07 -10.70 -8.02
C GLU A 201 -25.64 -10.97 -7.56
N ILE A 202 -25.03 -10.01 -6.84
CA ILE A 202 -23.72 -10.20 -6.21
C ILE A 202 -23.78 -11.33 -5.19
N THR A 203 -24.82 -11.33 -4.34
CA THR A 203 -24.98 -12.37 -3.31
C THR A 203 -25.09 -13.76 -3.94
N ARG A 204 -25.83 -13.89 -5.05
CA ARG A 204 -25.94 -15.15 -5.81
C ARG A 204 -24.58 -15.60 -6.34
N SER A 205 -23.81 -14.71 -6.96
CA SER A 205 -22.46 -15.02 -7.48
C SER A 205 -21.52 -15.53 -6.37
N PHE A 206 -21.54 -14.89 -5.20
CA PHE A 206 -20.78 -15.37 -4.04
C PHE A 206 -21.27 -16.74 -3.56
N ALA A 207 -22.58 -16.94 -3.46
CA ALA A 207 -23.18 -18.20 -3.01
C ALA A 207 -22.87 -19.37 -3.96
N GLU A 208 -22.90 -19.15 -5.28
CA GLU A 208 -22.50 -20.14 -6.28
C GLU A 208 -21.04 -20.53 -6.12
N GLN A 209 -20.15 -19.56 -5.94
CA GLN A 209 -18.72 -19.84 -5.77
C GLN A 209 -18.41 -20.52 -4.44
N ILE A 210 -19.08 -20.15 -3.34
CA ILE A 210 -18.94 -20.82 -2.04
C ILE A 210 -19.42 -22.27 -2.15
N THR A 211 -20.55 -22.51 -2.83
CA THR A 211 -21.07 -23.86 -3.10
C THR A 211 -20.09 -24.67 -3.95
N ALA A 212 -19.49 -24.07 -4.98
CA ALA A 212 -18.49 -24.73 -5.82
C ALA A 212 -17.21 -25.12 -5.05
N LEU A 213 -16.95 -24.48 -3.91
CA LEU A 213 -15.81 -24.75 -3.03
C LEU A 213 -16.23 -25.54 -1.77
N ALA A 214 -17.39 -26.21 -1.78
CA ALA A 214 -17.93 -26.92 -0.62
C ALA A 214 -16.97 -27.98 -0.05
N ASP A 215 -16.15 -28.62 -0.88
CA ASP A 215 -15.17 -29.62 -0.42
C ASP A 215 -14.05 -29.01 0.46
N PHE A 216 -13.85 -27.70 0.39
CA PHE A 216 -12.93 -26.93 1.23
C PHE A 216 -13.64 -26.13 2.32
N ASP A 217 -14.97 -26.11 2.27
CA ASP A 217 -15.87 -25.55 3.26
C ASP A 217 -16.00 -26.55 4.41
N ASP A 218 -14.90 -26.74 5.12
CA ASP A 218 -14.97 -27.37 6.43
C ASP A 218 -15.84 -26.43 7.27
N GLN A 219 -17.10 -26.82 7.55
CA GLN A 219 -17.99 -26.14 8.48
C GLN A 219 -17.46 -26.26 9.92
N SER A 220 -16.18 -25.99 10.10
CA SER A 220 -15.53 -25.83 11.37
C SER A 220 -16.20 -24.65 12.08
N PRO A 221 -16.62 -24.84 13.34
CA PRO A 221 -17.51 -23.94 14.04
C PRO A 221 -16.83 -22.59 14.25
N SER A 222 -17.20 -21.58 13.45
CA SER A 222 -16.63 -20.23 13.39
C SER A 222 -15.09 -20.20 13.22
N PRO A 223 -14.56 -19.40 12.28
CA PRO A 223 -13.11 -19.31 12.01
C PRO A 223 -12.30 -18.75 13.19
N TRP A 224 -12.99 -18.43 14.28
CA TRP A 224 -12.40 -18.00 15.52
C TRP A 224 -12.24 -19.21 16.44
N SER A 225 -11.01 -19.51 16.80
CA SER A 225 -10.69 -20.30 17.99
C SER A 225 -11.56 -19.85 19.18
N ALA A 226 -11.76 -20.73 20.15
CA ALA A 226 -12.49 -20.37 21.37
C ALA A 226 -11.90 -19.12 22.05
N ASP A 227 -10.60 -18.87 21.88
CA ASP A 227 -9.93 -17.65 22.32
C ASP A 227 -10.30 -16.43 21.47
N GLU A 228 -10.32 -16.54 20.15
CA GLU A 228 -10.75 -15.46 19.25
C GLU A 228 -12.21 -15.04 19.48
N ARG A 229 -13.11 -16.01 19.74
CA ARG A 229 -14.49 -15.70 20.13
C ARG A 229 -14.53 -14.97 21.47
N ARG A 230 -13.87 -15.51 22.50
CA ARG A 230 -13.84 -14.90 23.84
C ARG A 230 -13.24 -13.49 23.81
N VAL A 231 -12.19 -13.26 23.02
CA VAL A 231 -11.58 -11.93 22.87
C VAL A 231 -12.52 -10.98 22.14
N ASN A 232 -13.12 -11.42 21.02
CA ASN A 232 -14.04 -10.59 20.26
C ASN A 232 -15.28 -10.22 21.05
N ASP A 233 -15.94 -11.18 21.70
CA ASP A 233 -17.15 -10.95 22.49
C ASP A 233 -16.87 -9.96 23.62
N ARG A 234 -15.69 -10.09 24.24
CA ARG A 234 -15.28 -9.21 25.34
C ARG A 234 -14.99 -7.79 24.87
N LEU A 235 -14.31 -7.61 23.73
CA LEU A 235 -14.05 -6.29 23.16
C LEU A 235 -15.33 -5.64 22.63
N SER A 236 -16.20 -6.42 21.98
CA SER A 236 -17.48 -5.95 21.46
C SER A 236 -18.39 -5.50 22.60
N ALA A 237 -18.52 -6.31 23.67
CA ALA A 237 -19.28 -5.92 24.86
C ALA A 237 -18.77 -4.61 25.51
N GLN A 238 -17.45 -4.36 25.48
CA GLN A 238 -16.88 -3.10 25.98
C GLN A 238 -17.24 -1.91 25.09
N VAL A 239 -17.25 -2.09 23.76
CA VAL A 239 -17.67 -1.06 22.80
C VAL A 239 -19.17 -0.79 22.91
N ASP A 240 -19.98 -1.83 23.11
CA ASP A 240 -21.42 -1.69 23.27
C ASP A 240 -21.77 -0.99 24.59
N ALA A 241 -21.02 -1.25 25.67
CA ALA A 241 -21.22 -0.59 26.96
C ALA A 241 -20.85 0.89 26.98
N ASP A 242 -19.99 1.36 26.07
CA ASP A 242 -19.47 2.74 26.07
C ASP A 242 -19.82 3.48 24.77
N ALA A 243 -20.73 4.43 24.87
CA ALA A 243 -21.20 5.23 23.75
C ALA A 243 -20.11 6.14 23.15
N GLU A 244 -19.11 6.57 23.93
CA GLU A 244 -18.01 7.40 23.43
C GLU A 244 -17.04 6.60 22.55
N LEU A 245 -16.88 5.30 22.81
CA LEU A 245 -16.07 4.44 21.96
C LEU A 245 -16.66 4.28 20.56
N ARG A 246 -17.99 4.12 20.45
CA ARG A 246 -18.70 3.89 19.18
C ARG A 246 -18.55 5.03 18.17
N THR A 247 -18.41 6.26 18.65
CA THR A 247 -18.26 7.45 17.81
C THR A 247 -16.79 7.87 17.62
N GLY A 248 -15.85 7.14 18.23
CA GLY A 248 -14.43 7.48 18.20
C GLY A 248 -13.79 7.24 16.82
N PRO A 249 -13.10 8.23 16.22
CA PRO A 249 -12.49 8.10 14.89
C PRO A 249 -11.37 7.06 14.79
N HIS A 250 -10.80 6.63 15.93
CA HIS A 250 -9.71 5.65 15.99
C HIS A 250 -10.14 4.28 16.53
N LEU A 251 -11.46 4.06 16.70
CA LEU A 251 -11.97 2.82 17.28
C LEU A 251 -11.48 1.59 16.52
N SER A 252 -11.56 1.59 15.18
CA SER A 252 -11.19 0.45 14.34
C SER A 252 -9.71 0.05 14.53
N ALA A 253 -8.80 1.02 14.50
CA ALA A 253 -7.37 0.79 14.70
C ALA A 253 -7.06 0.32 16.14
N ALA A 254 -7.71 0.92 17.14
CA ALA A 254 -7.56 0.54 18.54
C ALA A 254 -8.09 -0.88 18.81
N TYR A 255 -9.23 -1.22 18.22
CA TYR A 255 -9.89 -2.52 18.34
C TYR A 255 -8.99 -3.64 17.82
N LEU A 256 -8.43 -3.50 16.60
CA LEU A 256 -7.54 -4.50 16.02
C LEU A 256 -6.26 -4.72 16.85
N ARG A 257 -5.69 -3.65 17.42
CA ARG A 257 -4.50 -3.75 18.29
C ARG A 257 -4.83 -4.39 19.64
N ALA A 258 -5.98 -4.06 20.21
CA ALA A 258 -6.47 -4.65 21.44
C ALA A 258 -6.75 -6.14 21.24
N TYR A 259 -7.41 -6.49 20.13
CA TYR A 259 -7.69 -7.86 19.70
C TYR A 259 -6.41 -8.69 19.61
N GLY A 260 -5.41 -8.25 18.84
CA GLY A 260 -4.14 -8.96 18.73
C GLY A 260 -3.35 -9.05 20.04
N THR A 261 -3.52 -8.09 20.95
CA THR A 261 -2.88 -8.12 22.27
C THR A 261 -3.55 -9.12 23.20
N MET A 262 -4.88 -9.11 23.25
CA MET A 262 -5.66 -10.06 24.04
C MET A 262 -5.53 -11.49 23.51
N LEU A 263 -5.40 -11.70 22.20
CA LEU A 263 -5.08 -13.01 21.64
C LEU A 263 -3.72 -13.54 22.11
N ARG A 264 -2.69 -12.69 22.15
CA ARG A 264 -1.38 -13.07 22.72
C ARG A 264 -1.43 -13.34 24.21
N TRP A 265 -2.39 -12.77 24.94
CA TRP A 265 -2.63 -13.10 26.33
C TRP A 265 -3.31 -14.47 26.46
N ALA A 266 -4.33 -14.71 25.64
CA ALA A 266 -5.04 -15.99 25.58
C ALA A 266 -4.07 -17.14 25.26
N SER A 267 -3.22 -16.96 24.25
CA SER A 267 -2.21 -17.96 23.85
C SER A 267 -1.14 -18.25 24.91
N ARG A 268 -1.03 -17.41 25.94
CA ARG A 268 -0.12 -17.56 27.09
C ARG A 268 -0.85 -17.99 28.37
N GLY A 269 -2.12 -18.38 28.27
CA GLY A 269 -2.96 -18.76 29.41
C GLY A 269 -3.27 -17.62 30.36
N ARG A 270 -3.10 -16.35 29.94
CA ARG A 270 -3.42 -15.20 30.78
C ARG A 270 -4.93 -14.92 30.76
N PRO A 271 -5.50 -14.50 31.90
CA PRO A 271 -6.91 -14.18 31.99
C PRO A 271 -7.31 -12.98 31.11
N LEU A 272 -8.44 -13.11 30.40
CA LEU A 272 -8.99 -12.11 29.48
C LEU A 272 -10.00 -11.14 30.14
N HIS A 273 -9.85 -10.87 31.44
CA HIS A 273 -10.86 -10.12 32.19
C HIS A 273 -10.91 -8.64 31.84
N ASN A 274 -9.79 -8.09 31.34
CA ASN A 274 -9.58 -6.66 31.23
C ASN A 274 -9.59 -6.14 29.78
N ALA A 275 -10.77 -5.72 29.31
CA ALA A 275 -10.94 -5.07 28.00
C ALA A 275 -10.45 -3.60 27.99
N THR A 276 -10.02 -3.04 29.13
CA THR A 276 -9.55 -1.64 29.20
C THR A 276 -8.28 -1.39 28.39
N ILE A 277 -7.60 -2.45 27.94
CA ILE A 277 -6.53 -2.37 26.94
C ILE A 277 -6.99 -1.61 25.69
N LEU A 278 -8.29 -1.66 25.35
CA LEU A 278 -8.89 -0.91 24.25
C LEU A 278 -8.63 0.61 24.38
N TYR A 279 -8.82 1.20 25.57
CA TYR A 279 -8.54 2.63 25.81
C TYR A 279 -7.04 2.95 25.69
N THR A 280 -6.18 2.03 26.12
CA THR A 280 -4.72 2.17 25.97
C THR A 280 -4.32 2.16 24.50
N GLN A 281 -4.93 1.28 23.69
CA GLN A 281 -4.72 1.24 22.25
C GLN A 281 -5.33 2.43 21.53
N LEU A 282 -6.44 2.98 22.04
CA LEU A 282 -7.06 4.20 21.52
C LEU A 282 -6.15 5.41 21.72
N ARG A 283 -5.53 5.53 22.90
CA ARG A 283 -4.48 6.54 23.15
C ARG A 283 -3.27 6.33 22.23
N SER A 284 -2.86 5.09 22.01
CA SER A 284 -1.72 4.77 21.14
C SER A 284 -2.00 5.09 19.67
N ALA A 285 -3.21 4.80 19.18
CA ALA A 285 -3.63 5.12 17.82
C ALA A 285 -3.67 6.65 17.59
N ARG A 286 -4.19 7.41 18.56
CA ARG A 286 -4.12 8.89 18.55
C ARG A 286 -2.69 9.41 18.49
N LEU A 287 -1.80 8.85 19.31
CA LEU A 287 -0.38 9.25 19.32
C LEU A 287 0.32 8.91 18.01
N ASP A 288 -0.01 7.79 17.38
CA ASP A 288 0.59 7.41 16.09
C ASP A 288 0.10 8.31 14.96
N GLU A 289 -1.17 8.68 14.95
CA GLU A 289 -1.68 9.67 14.00
C GLU A 289 -1.01 11.04 14.21
N GLN A 290 -0.89 11.50 15.47
CA GLN A 290 -0.15 12.73 15.77
C GLN A 290 1.32 12.64 15.35
N LYS A 291 1.97 11.47 15.49
CA LYS A 291 3.34 11.27 15.00
C LYS A 291 3.40 11.25 13.48
N ALA A 292 2.44 10.63 12.82
CA ALA A 292 2.36 10.62 11.36
C ALA A 292 2.11 12.04 10.83
N GLU A 293 1.27 12.82 11.50
CA GLU A 293 1.01 14.21 11.17
C GLU A 293 2.22 15.10 11.46
N ARG A 294 2.93 14.88 12.58
CA ARG A 294 4.20 15.56 12.85
C ARG A 294 5.29 15.16 11.87
N ALA A 295 5.36 13.91 11.47
CA ALA A 295 6.32 13.45 10.45
C ALA A 295 5.97 14.04 9.09
N ARG A 296 4.68 14.13 8.75
CA ARG A 296 4.18 14.83 7.57
C ARG A 296 4.56 16.31 7.63
N ALA A 297 4.26 17.02 8.71
CA ALA A 297 4.64 18.41 8.93
C ALA A 297 6.17 18.63 8.95
N ALA A 298 6.94 17.66 9.48
CA ALA A 298 8.40 17.70 9.50
C ALA A 298 9.02 17.45 8.10
N HIS A 299 8.37 16.64 7.27
CA HIS A 299 8.76 16.43 5.88
C HIS A 299 8.21 17.52 4.94
N GLU A 300 7.18 18.23 5.38
CA GLU A 300 6.64 19.46 4.79
C GLU A 300 7.31 20.71 5.38
N THR A 301 8.43 20.55 6.12
CA THR A 301 9.17 21.69 6.67
C THR A 301 9.90 22.42 5.54
N LEU A 302 9.56 23.70 5.45
CA LEU A 302 10.11 24.75 4.60
C LEU A 302 11.62 24.60 4.38
N VAL A 303 12.01 24.35 3.13
CA VAL A 303 13.36 24.71 2.69
C VAL A 303 13.37 26.24 2.66
N SER A 304 14.07 26.84 3.62
CA SER A 304 14.34 28.27 3.60
C SER A 304 15.02 28.64 2.27
N ALA A 305 14.58 29.74 1.64
CA ALA A 305 15.22 30.25 0.42
C ALA A 305 16.74 30.49 0.61
N ASP A 306 17.20 30.72 1.84
CA ASP A 306 18.63 30.87 2.19
C ASP A 306 19.42 29.55 2.20
N GLU A 307 18.75 28.40 2.39
CA GLU A 307 19.42 27.08 2.31
C GLU A 307 19.61 26.64 0.86
N LEU A 308 18.74 27.11 -0.06
CA LEU A 308 18.86 26.87 -1.49
C LEU A 308 19.97 27.69 -2.17
N THR A 309 20.22 28.93 -1.72
CA THR A 309 21.32 29.76 -2.26
C THR A 309 22.69 29.24 -1.86
N SER A 310 22.81 28.59 -0.70
CA SER A 310 24.07 28.02 -0.21
C SER A 310 24.55 26.81 -1.03
N PHE A 311 23.67 26.15 -1.79
CA PHE A 311 24.00 24.98 -2.60
C PHE A 311 24.42 25.29 -4.05
N VAL A 312 24.25 26.55 -4.49
CA VAL A 312 24.52 26.96 -5.89
C VAL A 312 25.99 27.39 -6.11
N GLY A 313 26.77 27.59 -5.04
CA GLY A 313 28.16 28.08 -5.13
C GLY A 313 29.25 27.01 -5.34
N GLY A 314 28.93 25.72 -5.35
CA GLY A 314 29.92 24.65 -5.46
C GLY A 314 30.14 24.17 -6.90
N SER A 315 31.07 24.79 -7.63
CA SER A 315 31.51 24.30 -8.96
C SER A 315 31.95 22.83 -8.92
N ARG A 316 31.11 21.94 -9.45
CA ARG A 316 31.51 20.65 -10.02
C ARG A 316 30.75 20.43 -11.32
N PRO A 317 31.41 20.15 -12.45
CA PRO A 317 30.73 19.96 -13.72
C PRO A 317 30.12 18.56 -13.74
N ALA A 318 28.85 18.45 -13.36
CA ALA A 318 28.03 17.28 -13.60
C ALA A 318 27.27 17.49 -14.92
N ARG A 319 27.34 16.46 -15.77
CA ARG A 319 26.74 16.36 -17.10
C ARG A 319 25.38 17.04 -17.21
N GLU A 320 25.23 17.84 -18.27
CA GLU A 320 23.99 18.43 -18.77
C GLU A 320 22.90 17.37 -18.96
N PHE A 321 22.17 17.06 -17.89
CA PHE A 321 20.79 16.62 -18.01
C PHE A 321 19.96 17.89 -17.88
N LEU A 322 19.29 18.24 -18.98
CA LEU A 322 18.37 19.38 -19.13
C LEU A 322 17.54 19.60 -17.85
N ARG A 323 17.99 20.52 -16.98
CA ARG A 323 17.13 21.14 -15.98
C ARG A 323 16.26 22.12 -16.74
N VAL A 324 15.05 21.70 -17.08
CA VAL A 324 14.00 22.61 -17.51
C VAL A 324 13.73 23.56 -16.35
N GLU A 325 13.84 24.87 -16.58
CA GLU A 325 13.53 25.86 -15.54
C GLU A 325 12.02 25.78 -15.20
N ASP A 326 11.64 25.92 -13.94
CA ASP A 326 10.24 25.83 -13.48
C ASP A 326 9.29 26.78 -14.26
N SER A 327 9.82 27.85 -14.84
CA SER A 327 9.09 28.77 -15.75
C SER A 327 8.57 28.12 -17.02
N ASP A 328 9.27 27.13 -17.56
CA ASP A 328 8.87 26.42 -18.78
C ASP A 328 7.72 25.46 -18.51
N ILE A 329 7.73 24.77 -17.36
CA ILE A 329 6.64 23.88 -16.95
C ILE A 329 5.36 24.68 -16.72
N LEU A 330 5.44 25.81 -16.01
CA LEU A 330 4.29 26.67 -15.76
C LEU A 330 3.74 27.30 -17.05
N SER A 331 4.61 27.69 -17.99
CA SER A 331 4.19 28.22 -19.29
C SER A 331 3.48 27.16 -20.14
N ARG A 332 3.97 25.90 -20.13
CA ARG A 332 3.31 24.76 -20.77
C ARG A 332 1.97 24.46 -20.11
N ALA A 333 1.91 24.43 -18.78
CA ALA A 333 0.67 24.22 -18.03
C ALA A 333 -0.37 25.32 -18.33
N ALA A 334 0.04 26.59 -18.38
CA ALA A 334 -0.85 27.69 -18.74
C ALA A 334 -1.41 27.52 -20.17
N THR A 335 -0.58 27.07 -21.11
CA THR A 335 -0.99 26.78 -22.49
C THR A 335 -2.01 25.65 -22.55
N ILE A 336 -1.76 24.54 -21.84
CA ILE A 336 -2.68 23.40 -21.77
C ILE A 336 -4.02 23.84 -21.18
N LEU A 337 -3.99 24.54 -20.04
CA LEU A 337 -5.20 24.99 -19.37
C LEU A 337 -6.00 25.97 -20.22
N ALA A 338 -5.35 26.85 -20.97
CA ALA A 338 -6.02 27.79 -21.87
C ALA A 338 -6.86 27.07 -22.93
N HIS A 339 -6.39 25.93 -23.45
CA HIS A 339 -7.08 25.12 -24.45
C HIS A 339 -8.10 24.13 -23.86
N TYR A 340 -8.04 23.85 -22.56
CA TYR A 340 -8.97 22.92 -21.90
C TYR A 340 -10.41 23.48 -21.86
N PRO A 341 -11.43 22.73 -22.33
CA PRO A 341 -12.81 23.23 -22.45
C PRO A 341 -13.58 23.24 -21.12
N ALA A 342 -13.14 24.04 -20.15
CA ALA A 342 -13.86 24.27 -18.89
C ALA A 342 -14.91 25.38 -19.02
N PHE A 343 -15.96 25.13 -19.80
CA PHE A 343 -17.02 26.10 -20.08
C PHE A 343 -18.18 26.05 -19.08
N LEU A 344 -18.86 27.18 -18.90
CA LEU A 344 -20.14 27.20 -18.20
C LEU A 344 -21.19 26.35 -18.94
N PRO A 345 -22.05 25.61 -18.23
CA PRO A 345 -23.08 24.77 -18.83
C PRO A 345 -23.92 25.53 -19.87
N GLY A 346 -23.98 25.00 -21.10
CA GLY A 346 -24.74 25.59 -22.19
C GLY A 346 -24.10 26.80 -22.88
N THR A 347 -22.84 27.13 -22.58
CA THR A 347 -22.10 28.26 -23.20
C THR A 347 -20.73 27.83 -23.74
N ARG A 348 -20.03 28.75 -24.42
CA ARG A 348 -18.61 28.63 -24.79
C ARG A 348 -17.70 29.58 -24.00
N VAL A 349 -18.20 30.07 -22.86
CA VAL A 349 -17.46 30.99 -22.00
C VAL A 349 -16.78 30.18 -20.90
N ASP A 350 -15.48 30.40 -20.73
CA ASP A 350 -14.71 29.75 -19.67
C ASP A 350 -15.30 30.06 -18.29
N CYS A 351 -15.29 29.05 -17.42
CA CYS A 351 -15.69 29.22 -16.04
C CYS A 351 -14.70 30.11 -15.28
N TRP A 352 -15.20 30.70 -14.21
CA TRP A 352 -14.39 31.54 -13.35
C TRP A 352 -13.19 30.78 -12.77
N GLU A 353 -13.38 29.51 -12.38
CA GLU A 353 -12.33 28.67 -11.82
C GLU A 353 -11.16 28.48 -12.78
N LYS A 354 -11.42 28.32 -14.08
CA LYS A 354 -10.38 28.29 -15.11
C LYS A 354 -9.65 29.62 -15.23
N THR A 355 -10.38 30.74 -15.16
CA THR A 355 -9.78 32.09 -15.21
C THR A 355 -8.84 32.32 -14.02
N VAL A 356 -9.24 31.90 -12.82
CA VAL A 356 -8.42 32.00 -11.60
C VAL A 356 -7.19 31.09 -11.70
N ALA A 357 -7.37 29.85 -12.16
CA ALA A 357 -6.26 28.93 -12.35
C ALA A 357 -5.23 29.46 -13.37
N LEU A 358 -5.68 30.07 -14.47
CA LEU A 358 -4.80 30.75 -15.43
C LEU A 358 -4.05 31.95 -14.83
N ALA A 359 -4.73 32.78 -14.02
CA ALA A 359 -4.10 33.91 -13.33
C ALA A 359 -3.01 33.44 -12.34
N LEU A 360 -3.25 32.32 -11.66
CA LEU A 360 -2.28 31.70 -10.75
C LEU A 360 -1.05 31.14 -11.48
N LEU A 361 -1.23 30.56 -12.68
CA LEU A 361 -0.12 30.12 -13.54
C LEU A 361 0.65 31.31 -14.17
N GLY A 362 -0.03 32.43 -14.42
CA GLY A 362 0.50 33.62 -15.08
C GLY A 362 1.27 34.62 -14.20
N GLY A 363 1.42 34.36 -12.90
CA GLY A 363 2.28 35.19 -12.02
C GLY A 363 1.57 35.99 -10.93
N ALA A 364 0.32 35.68 -10.59
CA ALA A 364 -0.26 36.08 -9.30
C ALA A 364 0.62 35.57 -8.13
N PRO A 365 0.56 36.16 -6.91
CA PRO A 365 1.42 35.73 -5.79
C PRO A 365 1.37 34.22 -5.62
N ARG A 366 2.51 33.57 -5.86
CA ARG A 366 2.64 32.11 -5.91
C ARG A 366 2.24 31.55 -4.56
N ALA A 367 1.07 30.92 -4.49
CA ALA A 367 0.71 30.09 -3.34
C ALA A 367 1.75 28.96 -3.25
N GLN A 368 2.50 28.92 -2.15
CA GLN A 368 3.55 27.93 -1.92
C GLN A 368 2.97 26.64 -1.31
N THR A 369 1.75 26.71 -0.77
CA THR A 369 1.04 25.58 -0.17
C THR A 369 -0.42 25.46 -0.65
N THR A 370 -1.00 24.26 -0.54
CA THR A 370 -2.44 24.05 -0.82
C THR A 370 -3.35 24.88 0.09
N GLY A 371 -2.90 25.20 1.31
CA GLY A 371 -3.59 26.09 2.23
C GLY A 371 -3.65 27.52 1.70
N GLU A 372 -2.52 28.06 1.24
CA GLU A 372 -2.44 29.39 0.62
C GLU A 372 -3.23 29.48 -0.68
N LEU A 373 -3.23 28.41 -1.50
CA LEU A 373 -4.06 28.35 -2.70
C LEU A 373 -5.54 28.50 -2.35
N ARG A 374 -6.01 27.77 -1.33
CA ARG A 374 -7.40 27.85 -0.88
C ARG A 374 -7.74 29.25 -0.38
N THR A 375 -6.85 29.87 0.40
CA THR A 375 -7.03 31.25 0.87
C THR A 375 -7.06 32.26 -0.28
N ALA A 376 -6.21 32.09 -1.29
CA ALA A 376 -6.19 32.96 -2.47
C ALA A 376 -7.49 32.85 -3.30
N VAL A 377 -8.01 31.63 -3.49
CA VAL A 377 -9.29 31.41 -4.18
C VAL A 377 -10.46 31.96 -3.35
N GLU A 378 -10.45 31.77 -2.03
CA GLU A 378 -11.46 32.33 -1.13
C GLU A 378 -11.46 33.87 -1.13
N HIS A 379 -10.28 34.49 -1.21
CA HIS A 379 -10.15 35.95 -1.37
C HIS A 379 -10.71 36.42 -2.71
N ALA A 380 -10.30 35.78 -3.82
CA ALA A 380 -10.78 36.10 -5.16
C ALA A 380 -12.31 35.92 -5.29
N TRP A 381 -12.89 34.98 -4.53
CA TRP A 381 -14.34 34.78 -4.46
C TRP A 381 -15.07 35.94 -3.77
N GLN A 382 -14.44 36.55 -2.76
CA GLN A 382 -15.02 37.65 -1.98
C GLN A 382 -15.00 39.00 -2.71
N GLU A 383 -14.06 39.20 -3.64
CA GLU A 383 -13.92 40.42 -4.46
C GLU A 383 -15.06 40.61 -5.50
N ARG A 384 -16.03 39.68 -5.53
CA ARG A 384 -17.41 39.84 -6.02
C ARG A 384 -17.68 40.25 -7.47
N THR A 385 -16.70 40.28 -8.35
CA THR A 385 -16.93 40.54 -9.79
C THR A 385 -17.18 39.29 -10.66
N ALA A 386 -17.18 38.08 -10.09
CA ALA A 386 -17.15 36.86 -10.92
C ALA A 386 -17.95 35.64 -10.43
N ALA A 387 -18.76 35.80 -9.38
CA ALA A 387 -19.67 34.73 -8.91
C ALA A 387 -20.69 34.31 -9.98
N ASP A 388 -21.03 35.21 -10.92
CA ASP A 388 -21.98 34.93 -12.02
C ASP A 388 -21.43 33.94 -13.07
N ARG A 389 -20.12 33.67 -13.05
CA ARG A 389 -19.44 32.74 -13.98
C ARG A 389 -18.76 31.58 -13.26
N ALA A 390 -19.03 31.38 -11.98
CA ALA A 390 -18.53 30.24 -11.24
C ALA A 390 -19.36 29.00 -11.54
N MET A 391 -18.70 27.86 -11.73
CA MET A 391 -19.37 26.56 -11.79
C MET A 391 -19.69 26.02 -10.38
N SER A 392 -18.91 26.45 -9.39
CA SER A 392 -19.04 26.00 -8.01
C SER A 392 -20.08 26.83 -7.25
N ALA A 393 -20.85 26.18 -6.38
CA ALA A 393 -21.82 26.89 -5.52
C ALA A 393 -21.19 27.53 -4.27
N THR A 394 -19.94 27.19 -3.94
CA THR A 394 -19.28 27.65 -2.71
C THR A 394 -17.79 27.96 -2.97
N PRO A 395 -17.17 28.88 -2.19
CA PRO A 395 -15.74 29.17 -2.29
C PRO A 395 -14.87 27.92 -2.12
N LYS A 396 -15.28 27.02 -1.21
CA LYS A 396 -14.57 25.76 -0.93
C LYS A 396 -14.64 24.78 -2.11
N ALA A 397 -15.77 24.70 -2.80
CA ALA A 397 -15.90 23.90 -4.01
C ALA A 397 -15.08 24.52 -5.16
N ALA A 398 -15.08 25.84 -5.27
CA ALA A 398 -14.30 26.56 -6.27
C ALA A 398 -12.78 26.36 -6.07
N ALA A 399 -12.30 26.40 -4.82
CA ALA A 399 -10.91 26.12 -4.50
C ALA A 399 -10.49 24.69 -4.90
N LYS A 400 -11.38 23.70 -4.70
CA LYS A 400 -11.14 22.32 -5.13
C LYS A 400 -11.09 22.19 -6.66
N LEU A 401 -11.98 22.87 -7.37
CA LEU A 401 -12.00 22.84 -8.83
C LEU A 401 -10.79 23.56 -9.43
N VAL A 402 -10.38 24.71 -8.86
CA VAL A 402 -9.12 25.39 -9.23
C VAL A 402 -7.92 24.47 -8.99
N GLU A 403 -7.86 23.78 -7.85
CA GLU A 403 -6.79 22.82 -7.56
C GLU A 403 -6.76 21.66 -8.56
N ALA A 404 -7.93 21.12 -8.92
CA ALA A 404 -8.06 20.07 -9.92
C ALA A 404 -7.60 20.53 -11.32
N LEU A 405 -7.98 21.73 -11.75
CA LEU A 405 -7.57 22.32 -13.03
C LEU A 405 -6.05 22.59 -13.09
N LEU A 406 -5.48 23.11 -12.00
CA LEU A 406 -4.03 23.31 -11.88
C LEU A 406 -3.28 21.98 -11.93
N PHE A 407 -3.78 20.96 -11.21
CA PHE A 407 -3.15 19.64 -11.21
C PHE A 407 -3.18 19.00 -12.59
N LEU A 408 -4.34 19.04 -13.29
CA LEU A 408 -4.48 18.56 -14.67
C LEU A 408 -3.46 19.23 -15.61
N ALA A 409 -3.39 20.56 -15.56
CA ALA A 409 -2.51 21.33 -16.44
C ALA A 409 -1.02 21.02 -16.17
N VAL A 410 -0.64 20.92 -14.89
CA VAL A 410 0.74 20.61 -14.51
C VAL A 410 1.10 19.16 -14.85
N SER A 411 0.24 18.19 -14.54
CA SER A 411 0.52 16.77 -14.80
C SER A 411 0.64 16.47 -16.30
N GLN A 412 -0.13 17.14 -17.15
CA GLN A 412 0.00 17.04 -18.61
C GLN A 412 1.21 17.80 -19.17
N SER A 413 1.68 18.84 -18.47
CA SER A 413 2.87 19.62 -18.88
C SER A 413 4.21 18.96 -18.52
N THR A 414 4.19 18.05 -17.53
CA THR A 414 5.39 17.34 -17.04
C THR A 414 5.76 16.19 -17.97
N GLN A 415 6.91 16.30 -18.63
CA GLN A 415 7.47 15.22 -19.44
C GLN A 415 8.25 14.23 -18.57
N ILE A 416 8.49 13.03 -19.10
CA ILE A 416 9.27 11.97 -18.43
C ILE A 416 10.67 12.45 -17.99
N GLY A 417 11.24 13.44 -18.67
CA GLY A 417 12.52 14.07 -18.32
C GLY A 417 12.45 15.10 -17.18
N ASP A 418 11.26 15.61 -16.85
CA ASP A 418 11.04 16.63 -15.81
C ASP A 418 10.96 16.01 -14.40
N LEU A 419 10.79 14.68 -14.32
CA LEU A 419 10.73 13.93 -13.07
C LEU A 419 12.16 13.58 -12.62
N GLY A 420 12.64 14.20 -11.53
CA GLY A 420 13.98 13.95 -10.96
C GLY A 420 14.22 12.49 -10.53
N GLU A 421 15.31 12.24 -9.79
CA GLU A 421 15.80 10.89 -9.45
C GLU A 421 14.79 9.96 -8.71
N ASN A 422 13.65 10.50 -8.25
CA ASN A 422 12.58 9.78 -7.55
C ASN A 422 11.31 9.57 -8.41
N ARG A 423 11.52 9.16 -9.67
CA ARG A 423 10.50 9.02 -10.71
C ARG A 423 9.35 8.08 -10.33
N ASP A 424 9.63 6.92 -9.77
CA ASP A 424 8.59 5.91 -9.49
C ASP A 424 7.65 6.38 -8.38
N GLY A 425 8.20 6.97 -7.30
CA GLY A 425 7.39 7.54 -6.22
C GLY A 425 6.60 8.78 -6.66
N ALA A 426 7.13 9.59 -7.58
CA ALA A 426 6.41 10.72 -8.15
C ALA A 426 5.26 10.26 -9.04
N THR A 427 5.49 9.23 -9.87
CA THR A 427 4.48 8.65 -10.77
C THR A 427 3.31 8.06 -9.99
N ASP A 428 3.57 7.31 -8.91
CA ASP A 428 2.52 6.77 -8.05
C ASP A 428 1.69 7.86 -7.34
N ARG A 429 2.33 8.96 -6.93
CA ARG A 429 1.63 10.10 -6.32
C ARG A 429 0.76 10.84 -7.33
N ILE A 430 1.28 11.05 -8.54
CA ILE A 430 0.53 11.65 -9.65
C ILE A 430 -0.68 10.76 -9.99
N ALA A 431 -0.50 9.45 -10.12
CA ALA A 431 -1.58 8.51 -10.42
C ALA A 431 -2.70 8.51 -9.37
N ARG A 432 -2.36 8.57 -8.07
CA ARG A 432 -3.38 8.66 -7.00
C ARG A 432 -4.14 9.99 -7.05
N ARG A 433 -3.42 11.10 -7.24
CA ARG A 433 -4.04 12.43 -7.28
C ARG A 433 -4.81 12.68 -8.58
N GLN A 434 -4.47 11.98 -9.66
CA GLN A 434 -5.23 11.96 -10.90
C GLN A 434 -6.65 11.41 -10.65
N VAL A 435 -6.80 10.30 -9.94
CA VAL A 435 -8.13 9.72 -9.64
C VAL A 435 -9.03 10.71 -8.87
N ASP A 436 -8.47 11.42 -7.89
CA ASP A 436 -9.22 12.43 -7.12
C ASP A 436 -9.57 13.66 -7.98
N THR A 437 -8.64 14.07 -8.85
CA THR A 437 -8.83 15.18 -9.79
C THR A 437 -9.93 14.86 -10.82
N ASP A 438 -9.89 13.65 -11.37
CA ASP A 438 -10.86 13.16 -12.36
C ASP A 438 -12.27 13.14 -11.76
N ALA A 439 -12.41 12.68 -10.51
CA ALA A 439 -13.68 12.69 -9.80
C ALA A 439 -14.22 14.11 -9.60
N ILE A 440 -13.35 15.08 -9.28
CA ILE A 440 -13.74 16.48 -9.11
C ILE A 440 -14.18 17.08 -10.46
N LEU A 441 -13.42 16.89 -11.54
CA LEU A 441 -13.76 17.40 -12.87
C LEU A 441 -15.08 16.80 -13.38
N HIS A 442 -15.25 15.48 -13.26
CA HIS A 442 -16.49 14.81 -13.64
C HIS A 442 -17.71 15.28 -12.84
N SER A 443 -17.56 15.52 -11.54
CA SER A 443 -18.67 16.02 -10.71
C SER A 443 -19.20 17.40 -11.16
N HIS A 444 -18.39 18.15 -11.92
CA HIS A 444 -18.75 19.44 -12.49
C HIS A 444 -19.07 19.36 -13.99
N GLY A 445 -19.21 18.16 -14.56
CA GLY A 445 -19.56 17.94 -15.97
C GLY A 445 -18.42 18.22 -16.96
N LEU A 446 -17.17 18.27 -16.48
CA LEU A 446 -15.99 18.48 -17.33
C LEU A 446 -15.46 17.12 -17.83
N ALA A 447 -15.25 17.03 -19.14
CA ALA A 447 -14.71 15.84 -19.80
C ALA A 447 -13.18 15.79 -19.65
N ILE A 448 -12.64 14.57 -19.53
CA ILE A 448 -11.20 14.31 -19.37
C ILE A 448 -10.60 13.79 -20.68
N ASP A 449 -11.42 13.12 -21.51
CA ASP A 449 -11.00 12.41 -22.72
C ASP A 449 -10.95 13.27 -24.00
N ASP A 450 -11.38 14.54 -23.96
CA ASP A 450 -11.55 15.38 -25.17
C ASP A 450 -10.27 16.11 -25.65
N LEU A 451 -9.11 15.87 -25.04
CA LEU A 451 -7.86 16.56 -25.40
C LEU A 451 -6.92 15.76 -26.33
N GLU A 452 -7.11 14.45 -26.48
CA GLU A 452 -6.20 13.61 -27.31
C GLU A 452 -6.54 13.65 -28.81
N ASP A 453 -7.71 14.17 -29.21
CA ASP A 453 -8.19 14.12 -30.62
C ASP A 453 -7.96 15.42 -31.43
N ARG A 454 -7.14 16.37 -30.94
CA ARG A 454 -6.90 17.67 -31.62
C ARG A 454 -5.44 18.13 -31.71
N SER A 455 -4.46 17.23 -31.62
CA SER A 455 -3.06 17.51 -31.95
C SER A 455 -2.72 17.17 -33.39
#